data_AF-A0A524FHS8-F1
#
_entry.id   AF-A0A524FHS8-F1
#
_cell.length_a   1.000
_cell.length_b   1.000
_cell.length_c   1.000
_cell.angle_alpha   90.00
_cell.angle_beta   90.00
_cell.angle_gamma   90.00
#
_symmetry.space_group_name_H-M   'P 1'
#
loop_
_entity.id
_entity.type
_entity.pdbx_description
1 polymer ?
#
loop_
_entity_poly.entity_id
_entity_poly.type
_entity_poly.pdbx_seq_one_letter_code
_entity_poly.pdbx_strand_id
1 'polypeptide(L)'
;MSWIKKQIQYLIESIWQMIQGFILFSLAFSGLGCALLLRHVGYNGIVISGVSIVVEGIALVLCYFLFKRYLKIEEIKVPESKKK
;
A
#
# COMPACT_ATOMS: atom_id res chain seq x y z
N MET A 1 25.67 -18.87 -8.44
CA MET A 1 24.23 -18.89 -8.79
C MET A 1 24.07 -18.31 -10.19
N SER A 2 23.49 -19.06 -11.13
CA SER A 2 23.30 -18.65 -12.55
C SER A 2 22.69 -17.24 -12.66
N TRP A 3 23.23 -16.41 -13.55
CA TRP A 3 22.83 -15.02 -13.82
C TRP A 3 21.31 -14.87 -14.05
N ILE A 4 20.68 -15.92 -14.60
CA ILE A 4 19.24 -16.04 -14.82
C ILE A 4 18.47 -16.07 -13.48
N LYS A 5 18.97 -16.79 -12.47
CA LYS A 5 18.35 -16.82 -11.14
C LYS A 5 18.36 -15.45 -10.47
N LYS A 6 19.42 -14.64 -10.71
CA LYS A 6 19.51 -13.27 -10.21
C LYS A 6 18.46 -12.36 -10.84
N GLN A 7 18.25 -12.46 -12.15
CA GLN A 7 17.23 -11.65 -12.83
C GLN A 7 15.81 -12.03 -12.43
N ILE A 8 15.51 -13.34 -12.31
CA ILE A 8 14.21 -13.82 -11.84
C ILE A 8 13.93 -13.30 -10.43
N GLN A 9 14.91 -13.38 -9.53
CA GLN A 9 14.77 -12.89 -8.17
C GLN A 9 14.53 -11.37 -8.11
N TYR A 10 15.23 -10.59 -8.93
CA TYR A 10 15.01 -9.14 -9.04
C TYR A 10 13.61 -8.82 -9.57
N LEU A 11 13.14 -9.54 -10.60
CA LEU A 11 11.82 -9.34 -11.18
C LEU A 11 10.71 -9.61 -10.16
N ILE A 12 10.86 -10.66 -9.35
CA ILE A 12 9.93 -11.00 -8.26
C ILE A 12 9.94 -9.91 -7.19
N GLU A 13 11.12 -9.38 -6.82
CA GLU A 13 11.26 -8.30 -5.83
C GLU A 13 10.56 -7.00 -6.31
N SER A 14 10.70 -6.66 -7.59
CA SER A 14 10.00 -5.52 -8.21
C SER A 14 8.48 -5.72 -8.31
N ILE A 15 8.02 -6.93 -8.66
CA ILE A 15 6.58 -7.25 -8.66
C ILE A 15 6.00 -7.09 -7.26
N TRP A 16 6.72 -7.52 -6.23
CA TRP A 16 6.28 -7.35 -4.84
C TRP A 16 6.13 -5.88 -4.46
N GLN A 17 7.10 -5.03 -4.81
CA GLN A 17 7.01 -3.59 -4.60
C GLN A 17 5.82 -2.97 -5.38
N MET A 18 5.58 -3.42 -6.61
CA MET A 18 4.46 -2.96 -7.42
C MET A 18 3.10 -3.31 -6.80
N ILE A 19 2.93 -4.54 -6.30
CA ILE A 19 1.71 -4.97 -5.60
C ILE A 19 1.50 -4.13 -4.34
N GLN A 20 2.56 -3.85 -3.59
CA GLN A 20 2.46 -2.99 -2.40
C GLN A 20 2.03 -1.56 -2.74
N GLY A 21 2.59 -0.98 -3.82
CA GLY A 21 2.16 0.33 -4.32
C GLY A 21 0.69 0.33 -4.75
N PHE A 22 0.25 -0.74 -5.42
CA PHE A 22 -1.16 -0.93 -5.78
C PHE A 22 -2.08 -0.99 -4.56
N ILE A 23 -1.68 -1.70 -3.50
CA ILE A 23 -2.45 -1.77 -2.25
C ILE A 23 -2.60 -0.39 -1.60
N LEU A 24 -1.51 0.40 -1.53
CA LEU A 24 -1.57 1.76 -0.98
C LEU A 24 -2.47 2.67 -1.83
N PHE A 25 -2.38 2.56 -3.15
CA PHE A 25 -3.25 3.28 -4.08
C PHE A 25 -4.71 2.90 -3.86
N SER A 26 -5.05 1.61 -3.84
CA SER A 26 -6.42 1.16 -3.57
C SER A 26 -6.95 1.62 -2.21
N LEU A 27 -6.11 1.64 -1.17
CA LEU A 27 -6.48 2.16 0.15
C LEU A 27 -6.78 3.66 0.11
N ALA A 28 -5.98 4.45 -0.60
CA ALA A 28 -6.19 5.90 -0.74
C ALA A 28 -7.51 6.23 -1.46
N PHE A 29 -7.93 5.41 -2.43
CA PHE A 29 -9.19 5.58 -3.15
C PHE A 29 -10.39 4.88 -2.49
N SER A 30 -10.18 4.10 -1.42
CA SER A 30 -11.22 3.26 -0.82
C SER A 30 -12.40 4.05 -0.25
N GLY A 31 -12.15 5.21 0.37
CA GLY A 31 -13.19 6.09 0.90
C GLY A 31 -14.10 6.64 -0.22
N LEU A 32 -13.50 7.10 -1.33
CA LEU A 32 -14.23 7.56 -2.50
C LEU A 32 -15.04 6.45 -3.17
N GLY A 33 -14.45 5.25 -3.31
CA GLY A 33 -15.14 4.09 -3.85
C GLY A 33 -16.35 3.68 -3.00
N CYS A 34 -16.19 3.67 -1.67
CA CYS A 34 -17.27 3.39 -0.73
C CYS A 34 -18.39 4.44 -0.84
N ALA A 35 -18.02 5.72 -0.92
CA ALA A 35 -18.98 6.81 -1.06
C ALA A 35 -19.81 6.70 -2.35
N LEU A 36 -19.18 6.37 -3.47
CA LEU A 36 -19.84 6.18 -4.76
C LEU A 36 -20.81 5.00 -4.73
N LEU A 37 -20.41 3.87 -4.14
CA LEU A 37 -21.26 2.69 -4.00
C LEU A 37 -22.50 2.98 -3.14
N LEU A 38 -22.31 3.59 -1.97
CA LEU A 38 -23.42 3.94 -1.08
C LEU A 38 -24.36 4.96 -1.71
N ARG A 39 -23.82 5.90 -2.49
CA ARG A 39 -24.63 6.85 -3.27
C ARG A 39 -25.44 6.16 -4.35
N HIS A 40 -24.87 5.15 -5.03
CA HIS A 40 -25.59 4.39 -6.04
C HIS A 40 -26.77 3.59 -5.46
N VAL A 41 -26.64 3.12 -4.21
CA VAL A 41 -27.72 2.40 -3.49
C VAL A 41 -28.78 3.36 -2.91
N GLY A 42 -28.58 4.69 -3.01
CA GLY A 42 -29.56 5.69 -2.61
C GLY A 42 -29.52 6.09 -1.12
N TYR A 43 -28.42 5.82 -0.42
CA TYR A 43 -28.25 6.28 0.97
C TYR A 43 -28.11 7.80 1.06
N ASN A 44 -28.50 8.37 2.20
CA ASN A 44 -28.37 9.80 2.49
C ASN A 44 -26.88 10.20 2.69
N GLY A 45 -26.54 11.45 2.36
CA GLY A 45 -25.19 12.00 2.47
C GLY A 45 -24.55 11.83 3.85
N ILE A 46 -25.34 11.91 4.93
CA ILE A 46 -24.82 11.70 6.31
C ILE A 46 -24.32 10.27 6.51
N VAL A 47 -25.06 9.28 6.01
CA VAL A 47 -24.66 7.86 6.11
C VAL A 47 -23.43 7.61 5.26
N ILE A 48 -23.41 8.16 4.05
CA ILE A 48 -22.27 8.08 3.14
C ILE A 48 -21.01 8.64 3.79
N SER A 49 -21.07 9.87 4.32
CA SER A 49 -19.95 10.52 4.98
C SER A 49 -19.52 9.79 6.25
N GLY A 50 -20.46 9.35 7.07
CA GLY A 50 -20.17 8.60 8.30
C GLY A 50 -19.42 7.30 8.01
N VAL A 51 -19.90 6.50 7.07
CA VAL A 51 -19.23 5.25 6.68
C VAL A 51 -17.88 5.53 6.00
N SER A 52 -17.80 6.56 5.15
CA SER A 52 -16.54 6.92 4.46
C SER A 52 -15.44 7.32 5.43
N ILE A 53 -15.76 8.08 6.48
CA ILE A 53 -14.80 8.47 7.53
C ILE A 53 -14.29 7.23 8.29
N VAL A 54 -15.18 6.28 8.60
CA VAL A 54 -14.78 5.03 9.27
C VAL A 54 -13.86 4.22 8.36
N VAL A 55 -14.19 4.10 7.08
CA VAL A 55 -13.36 3.40 6.07
C VAL A 55 -12.00 4.07 5.93
N GLU A 56 -11.92 5.40 5.84
CA GLU A 56 -10.66 6.14 5.81
C GLU A 56 -9.85 5.97 7.09
N GLY A 57 -10.48 5.96 8.25
CA GLY A 57 -9.82 5.69 9.53
C GLY A 57 -9.14 4.32 9.54
N ILE A 58 -9.82 3.28 9.05
CA ILE A 58 -9.25 1.93 8.90
C ILE A 58 -8.11 1.94 7.88
N ALA A 59 -8.29 2.60 6.73
CA ALA A 59 -7.27 2.72 5.70
C ALA A 59 -6.00 3.38 6.23
N LEU A 60 -6.12 4.44 7.03
CA LEU A 60 -4.98 5.11 7.67
C LEU A 60 -4.23 4.19 8.62
N VAL A 61 -4.94 3.41 9.45
CA VAL A 61 -4.33 2.42 10.35
C VAL A 61 -3.55 1.37 9.56
N LEU A 62 -4.15 0.85 8.49
CA LEU A 62 -3.51 -0.15 7.62
C LEU A 62 -2.29 0.45 6.89
N CYS A 63 -2.40 1.67 6.37
CA CYS A 63 -1.27 2.41 5.80
C CYS A 63 -0.14 2.57 6.81
N TYR A 64 -0.44 2.94 8.05
CA TYR A 64 0.56 3.06 9.11
C TYR A 64 1.32 1.74 9.34
N PHE A 65 0.62 0.60 9.41
CA PHE A 65 1.28 -0.70 9.55
C PHE A 65 2.12 -1.08 8.32
N LEU A 66 1.64 -0.79 7.11
CA LEU A 66 2.37 -1.02 5.87
C LEU A 66 3.62 -0.16 5.77
N PHE A 67 3.53 1.13 6.07
CA PHE A 67 4.66 2.06 6.12
C PHE A 67 5.66 1.67 7.21
N LYS A 68 5.20 1.28 8.40
CA LYS A 68 6.07 0.79 9.48
C LYS A 68 6.85 -0.46 9.06
N ARG A 69 6.21 -1.37 8.31
CA ARG A 69 6.89 -2.54 7.74
C ARG A 69 7.92 -2.13 6.69
N TYR A 70 7.60 -1.13 5.87
CA TYR A 70 8.49 -0.64 4.80
C TYR A 70 9.72 0.11 5.35
N LEU A 71 9.53 1.05 6.27
CA LEU A 71 10.63 1.81 6.88
C LEU A 71 11.60 0.92 7.68
N LYS A 72 11.13 -0.20 8.24
CA LYS A 72 12.00 -1.20 8.86
C LYS A 72 12.89 -1.96 7.87
N ILE A 73 12.58 -1.94 6.57
CA ILE A 73 13.37 -2.63 5.53
C ILE A 73 14.55 -1.74 5.09
N GLU A 74 14.49 -0.42 5.26
CA GLU A 74 15.57 0.50 4.86
C GLU A 74 16.82 0.46 5.77
N GLU A 75 16.73 -0.07 6.99
CA GLU A 75 17.94 -0.31 7.80
C GLU A 75 18.77 -1.51 7.31
N ILE A 76 18.31 -2.25 6.29
CA ILE A 76 19.01 -3.43 5.76
C ILE A 76 19.17 -3.28 4.25
N LYS A 77 20.13 -2.43 3.83
CA LYS A 77 20.96 -2.51 2.62
C LYS A 77 21.59 -1.14 2.31
N VAL A 78 22.40 -0.62 3.23
CA VAL A 78 23.52 0.24 2.81
C VAL A 78 24.66 -0.72 2.48
N PRO A 79 25.05 -0.91 1.20
CA PRO A 79 26.30 -1.59 0.93
C PRO A 79 27.43 -0.74 1.53
N GLU A 80 27.98 -1.19 2.66
CA GLU A 80 29.25 -0.75 3.24
C GLU A 80 30.42 -1.12 2.28
N SER A 81 30.42 -0.54 1.08
CA SER A 81 31.53 -0.66 0.14
C SER A 81 31.95 0.73 -0.30
N LYS A 82 32.66 1.41 0.59
CA LYS A 82 34.07 1.79 0.38
C LYS A 82 34.56 2.56 1.60
N LYS A 83 35.00 1.82 2.63
CA LYS A 83 36.10 2.32 3.47
C LYS A 83 37.35 2.35 2.59
N LYS A 84 37.97 3.52 2.56
CA LYS A 84 39.34 3.89 2.15
C LYS A 84 40.17 2.85 1.39
#